data_AF-A0A7Y4YUD5-F1
#
_entry.id   AF-A0A7Y4YUD5-F1
#
_cell.length_a   1.000
_cell.length_b   1.000
_cell.length_c   1.000
_cell.angle_alpha   90.00
_cell.angle_beta   90.00
_cell.angle_gamma   90.00
#
_symmetry.space_group_name_H-M   'P 1'
#
loop_
_entity.id
_entity.type
_entity.pdbx_description
1 polymer ?
#
loop_
_entity_poly.entity_id
_entity_poly.type
_entity_poly.pdbx_seq_one_letter_code
_entity_poly.pdbx_strand_id
1 'polypeptide(L)'
;MKLLSIVLAGLVCTLGLASFNASAADDLKSVISIYENGDALAGKTVSVQGKVVKVVKGIKKRNFIHIQDGTGDAKAETNELTGTTTQLANVGDQVVLTGVVVINRDFGSGYLFPRLLEETTVTPAPAASPAPEVKP
;
A
#
# COMPACT_ATOMS: atom_id res chain seq x y z
N MET A 1 33.12 7.38 50.85
CA MET A 1 32.88 6.29 49.86
C MET A 1 31.47 5.74 50.07
N LYS A 2 30.74 5.55 48.96
CA LYS A 2 29.36 5.04 48.81
C LYS A 2 28.24 6.02 49.13
N LEU A 3 27.26 6.29 48.26
CA LEU A 3 27.07 6.22 46.80
C LEU A 3 25.74 6.98 46.61
N LEU A 4 25.66 7.82 45.57
CA LEU A 4 24.53 8.71 45.30
C LEU A 4 23.24 7.92 45.01
N SER A 5 22.15 8.32 45.66
CA SER A 5 20.79 7.90 45.34
C SER A 5 20.33 8.55 44.04
N ILE A 6 20.20 7.75 42.98
CA ILE A 6 19.60 8.15 41.71
C ILE A 6 18.11 7.78 41.75
N VAL A 7 17.27 8.80 41.73
CA VAL A 7 15.84 8.72 41.47
C VAL A 7 15.68 8.33 40.00
N LEU A 8 15.34 7.07 39.72
CA LEU A 8 14.93 6.65 38.38
C LEU A 8 13.44 6.96 38.24
N ALA A 9 13.16 8.06 37.55
CA ALA A 9 11.82 8.43 37.11
C ALA A 9 11.23 7.28 36.29
N GLY A 10 10.10 6.74 36.75
CA GLY A 10 9.29 5.80 36.00
C GLY A 10 8.78 6.47 34.72
N LEU A 11 9.41 6.11 33.61
CA LEU A 11 8.88 6.37 32.28
C LEU A 11 7.63 5.50 32.10
N VAL A 12 6.47 6.08 32.40
CA VAL A 12 5.17 5.59 31.95
C VAL A 12 5.17 5.68 30.42
N CYS A 13 5.57 4.61 29.74
CA CYS A 13 5.27 4.41 28.33
C CYS A 13 3.78 4.09 28.22
N THR A 14 2.97 5.15 28.17
CA THR A 14 1.63 5.07 27.62
C THR A 14 1.72 4.39 26.26
N LEU A 15 0.98 3.28 26.09
CA LEU A 15 0.75 2.71 24.77
C LEU A 15 0.03 3.78 23.96
N GLY A 16 0.79 4.50 23.13
CA GLY A 16 0.27 5.32 22.07
C GLY A 16 -0.54 4.41 21.17
N LEU A 17 -1.86 4.57 21.19
CA LEU A 17 -2.68 4.38 20.01
C LEU A 17 -2.07 5.30 18.95
N ALA A 18 -1.20 4.77 18.11
CA ALA A 18 -0.77 5.47 16.92
C ALA A 18 -2.04 5.72 16.10
N SER A 19 -2.51 6.96 16.13
CA SER A 19 -3.51 7.45 15.22
C SER A 19 -2.98 7.23 13.81
N PHE A 20 -3.46 6.18 13.14
CA PHE A 20 -3.35 6.02 11.70
C PHE A 20 -4.23 7.09 11.05
N ASN A 21 -3.80 8.35 11.11
CA ASN A 21 -4.27 9.37 10.19
C ASN A 21 -3.60 9.10 8.85
N ALA A 22 -4.07 8.06 8.16
CA ALA A 22 -3.81 7.87 6.75
C ALA A 22 -4.55 8.98 6.00
N SER A 23 -3.89 10.13 5.85
CA SER A 23 -4.24 11.09 4.81
C SER A 23 -3.98 10.38 3.48
N ALA A 24 -5.05 9.94 2.82
CA ALA A 24 -5.01 9.08 1.64
C ALA A 24 -4.37 9.74 0.39
N ALA A 25 -3.71 10.90 0.53
CA ALA A 25 -3.31 11.75 -0.58
C ALA A 25 -1.86 12.28 -0.54
N ASP A 26 -1.10 12.13 0.54
CA ASP A 26 0.17 12.88 0.66
C ASP A 26 1.34 12.32 -0.19
N ASP A 27 1.25 11.09 -0.73
CA ASP A 27 2.27 10.56 -1.66
C ASP A 27 1.68 9.59 -2.70
N LEU A 28 0.81 10.11 -3.57
CA LEU A 28 0.25 9.34 -4.70
C LEU A 28 1.33 9.08 -5.76
N LYS A 29 1.56 7.81 -6.10
CA LYS A 29 2.50 7.36 -7.13
C LYS A 29 1.78 6.58 -8.23
N SER A 30 2.38 6.55 -9.42
CA SER A 30 1.98 5.62 -10.47
C SER A 30 2.60 4.24 -10.25
N VAL A 31 2.02 3.21 -10.87
CA VAL A 31 2.56 1.84 -10.85
C VAL A 31 4.00 1.83 -11.34
N ILE A 32 4.28 2.43 -12.51
CA ILE A 32 5.65 2.46 -13.05
C ILE A 32 6.64 3.16 -12.12
N SER A 33 6.22 4.21 -11.40
CA SER A 33 7.08 4.91 -10.45
C SER A 33 7.55 3.99 -9.31
N ILE A 34 6.72 3.03 -8.88
CA ILE A 34 7.09 2.03 -7.87
C ILE A 34 8.16 1.08 -8.41
N TYR A 35 8.07 0.71 -9.69
CA TYR A 35 9.08 -0.13 -10.33
C TYR A 35 10.41 0.62 -10.49
N GLU A 36 10.38 1.84 -11.00
CA GLU A 36 11.57 2.67 -11.26
C GLU A 36 12.28 3.11 -9.96
N ASN A 37 11.52 3.43 -8.91
CA ASN A 37 12.06 4.02 -7.68
C ASN A 37 12.01 3.07 -6.48
N GLY A 38 11.85 1.76 -6.72
CA GLY A 38 11.61 0.76 -5.67
C GLY A 38 12.61 0.80 -4.52
N ASP A 39 13.90 0.94 -4.81
CA ASP A 39 14.95 0.99 -3.78
C ASP A 39 14.85 2.25 -2.91
N ALA A 40 14.50 3.39 -3.50
CA ALA A 40 14.31 4.65 -2.78
C ALA A 40 13.00 4.70 -1.99
N LEU A 41 12.03 3.86 -2.37
CA LEU A 41 10.72 3.76 -1.74
C LEU A 41 10.61 2.60 -0.75
N ALA A 42 11.55 1.65 -0.75
CA ALA A 42 11.54 0.49 0.14
C ALA A 42 11.35 0.91 1.61
N GLY A 43 10.36 0.29 2.27
CA GLY A 43 9.98 0.59 3.65
C GLY A 43 9.14 1.85 3.84
N LYS A 44 8.90 2.65 2.80
CA LYS A 44 8.03 3.84 2.86
C LYS A 44 6.58 3.47 2.59
N THR A 45 5.68 4.21 3.21
CA THR A 45 4.24 4.15 2.91
C THR A 45 3.96 5.06 1.72
N VAL A 46 3.28 4.52 0.71
CA VAL A 46 2.87 5.25 -0.50
C VAL A 46 1.41 4.94 -0.82
N SER A 47 0.79 5.79 -1.63
CA SER A 47 -0.54 5.56 -2.19
C SER A 47 -0.45 5.30 -3.68
N VAL A 48 -1.19 4.32 -4.21
CA VAL A 48 -1.29 4.05 -5.65
C VAL A 48 -2.76 3.88 -6.01
N GLN A 49 -3.23 4.73 -6.93
CA GLN A 49 -4.58 4.63 -7.48
C GLN A 49 -4.58 3.74 -8.72
N GLY A 50 -5.51 2.79 -8.79
CA GLY A 50 -5.61 1.90 -9.95
C GLY A 50 -6.93 1.14 -10.01
N LYS A 51 -7.21 0.57 -11.17
CA LYS A 51 -8.33 -0.35 -11.39
C LYS A 51 -7.92 -1.75 -10.95
N VAL A 52 -8.75 -2.39 -10.13
CA VAL A 52 -8.54 -3.78 -9.72
C VAL A 52 -8.74 -4.69 -10.94
N VAL A 53 -7.71 -5.46 -11.28
CA VAL A 53 -7.74 -6.40 -12.42
C VAL A 53 -7.80 -7.86 -11.97
N LYS A 54 -7.33 -8.16 -10.76
CA LYS A 54 -7.36 -9.51 -10.19
C LYS A 54 -7.36 -9.44 -8.67
N VAL A 55 -8.07 -10.37 -8.03
CA VAL A 55 -8.09 -10.53 -6.58
C VAL A 55 -7.90 -12.01 -6.24
N VAL A 56 -6.87 -12.33 -5.46
CA VAL A 56 -6.63 -13.67 -4.91
C VAL A 56 -6.87 -13.62 -3.40
N LYS A 57 -7.85 -14.38 -2.90
CA LYS A 57 -8.30 -14.29 -1.51
C LYS A 57 -7.76 -15.43 -0.66
N GLY A 58 -7.56 -15.18 0.64
CA GLY A 58 -7.31 -16.23 1.63
C GLY A 58 -5.90 -16.82 1.69
N ILE A 59 -4.91 -16.21 1.03
CA ILE A 59 -3.51 -16.66 1.09
C ILE A 59 -2.88 -16.16 2.40
N LYS A 60 -2.56 -17.08 3.31
CA LYS A 60 -2.04 -16.78 4.66
C LYS A 60 -2.87 -15.70 5.39
N LYS A 61 -4.20 -15.80 5.34
CA LYS A 61 -5.16 -14.84 5.93
C LYS A 61 -5.13 -13.43 5.32
N ARG A 62 -4.58 -13.28 4.11
CA ARG A 62 -4.53 -12.02 3.36
C ARG A 62 -5.08 -12.19 1.95
N ASN A 63 -5.50 -11.08 1.37
CA ASN A 63 -5.95 -10.95 0.00
C ASN A 63 -4.86 -10.23 -0.79
N PHE A 64 -4.62 -10.68 -2.02
CA PHE A 64 -3.69 -10.09 -2.96
C PHE A 64 -4.51 -9.40 -4.03
N ILE A 65 -4.42 -8.08 -4.07
CA ILE A 65 -5.15 -7.22 -5.01
C ILE A 65 -4.16 -6.73 -6.03
N HIS A 66 -4.43 -7.04 -7.28
CA HIS A 66 -3.66 -6.60 -8.43
C HIS A 66 -4.36 -5.39 -9.05
N ILE A 67 -3.65 -4.27 -9.18
CA ILE A 67 -4.16 -3.03 -9.77
C ILE A 67 -3.35 -2.61 -10.99
N GLN A 68 -4.01 -1.93 -11.91
CA GLN A 68 -3.37 -1.25 -13.04
C GLN A 68 -3.84 0.21 -13.08
N ASP A 69 -2.91 1.14 -13.30
CA ASP A 69 -3.21 2.57 -13.42
C ASP A 69 -3.07 3.09 -14.87
N GLY A 70 -2.73 2.21 -15.81
CA GLY A 70 -2.47 2.54 -17.21
C GLY A 70 -1.02 2.89 -17.53
N THR A 71 -0.12 2.88 -16.54
CA THR A 71 1.32 3.06 -16.73
C THR A 71 2.05 1.71 -16.79
N GLY A 72 3.32 1.73 -17.22
CA GLY A 72 4.18 0.56 -17.32
C GLY A 72 4.00 -0.25 -18.61
N ASP A 73 4.68 -1.40 -18.69
CA ASP A 73 4.70 -2.26 -19.88
C ASP A 73 4.38 -3.72 -19.51
N ALA A 74 3.48 -4.34 -20.29
CA ALA A 74 3.02 -5.70 -20.04
C ALA A 74 4.06 -6.77 -20.41
N LYS A 75 4.97 -6.49 -21.36
CA LYS A 75 6.06 -7.42 -21.72
C LYS A 75 7.16 -7.42 -20.65
N ALA A 76 7.36 -6.28 -19.98
CA ALA A 76 8.27 -6.11 -18.88
C ALA A 76 7.66 -6.42 -17.51
N GLU A 77 6.36 -6.77 -17.45
CA GLU A 77 5.62 -7.06 -16.22
C GLU A 77 5.65 -5.90 -15.19
N THR A 78 5.64 -4.66 -15.69
CA THR A 78 5.68 -3.42 -14.89
C THR A 78 4.38 -2.61 -14.96
N ASN A 79 3.34 -3.15 -15.59
CA ASN A 79 2.04 -2.49 -15.78
C ASN A 79 1.02 -2.77 -14.68
N GLU A 80 1.37 -3.62 -13.72
CA GLU A 80 0.50 -4.06 -12.63
C GLU A 80 1.24 -3.97 -11.31
N LEU A 81 0.55 -3.57 -10.24
CA LEU A 81 1.09 -3.61 -8.88
C LEU A 81 0.23 -4.49 -8.00
N THR A 82 0.88 -5.33 -7.19
CA THR A 82 0.19 -6.15 -6.20
C THR A 82 0.22 -5.48 -4.83
N GLY A 83 -0.91 -5.44 -4.15
CA GLY A 83 -1.03 -5.06 -2.73
C GLY A 83 -1.61 -6.20 -1.89
N THR A 84 -1.06 -6.43 -0.70
CA THR A 84 -1.64 -7.36 0.28
C THR A 84 -2.49 -6.63 1.30
N THR A 85 -3.71 -7.09 1.52
CA THR A 85 -4.65 -6.49 2.49
C THR A 85 -5.48 -7.57 3.20
N THR A 86 -6.15 -7.21 4.29
CA THR A 86 -7.24 -8.01 4.89
C THR A 86 -8.62 -7.56 4.39
N GLN A 87 -8.69 -6.43 3.68
CA GLN A 87 -9.92 -5.86 3.14
C GLN A 87 -10.36 -6.56 1.85
N LEU A 88 -11.63 -6.38 1.48
CA LEU A 88 -12.19 -6.91 0.24
C LEU A 88 -12.21 -5.81 -0.83
N ALA A 89 -11.93 -6.21 -2.06
CA ALA A 89 -12.14 -5.41 -3.26
C ALA A 89 -12.70 -6.32 -4.38
N ASN A 90 -13.38 -5.72 -5.35
CA ASN A 90 -13.89 -6.44 -6.52
C ASN A 90 -13.08 -6.09 -7.76
N VAL A 91 -12.97 -7.05 -8.67
CA VAL A 91 -12.42 -6.79 -10.01
C VAL A 91 -13.30 -5.77 -10.71
N GLY A 92 -12.68 -4.73 -11.26
CA GLY A 92 -13.39 -3.61 -11.89
C GLY A 92 -13.39 -2.34 -11.04
N ASP A 93 -13.24 -2.44 -9.72
CA ASP A 93 -13.28 -1.28 -8.83
C ASP A 93 -12.09 -0.35 -9.10
N GLN A 94 -12.35 0.96 -9.07
CA GLN A 94 -11.30 1.97 -9.00
C GLN A 94 -10.97 2.23 -7.53
N VAL A 95 -9.74 1.94 -7.12
CA VAL A 95 -9.32 2.01 -5.71
C VAL A 95 -8.03 2.80 -5.54
N VAL A 96 -7.76 3.25 -4.32
CA VAL A 96 -6.45 3.70 -3.85
C VAL A 96 -5.94 2.66 -2.86
N LEU A 97 -4.76 2.09 -3.14
CA LEU A 97 -4.04 1.24 -2.22
C LEU A 97 -3.01 2.08 -1.48
N THR A 98 -3.12 2.17 -0.16
CA THR A 98 -2.11 2.83 0.69
C THR A 98 -1.40 1.79 1.52
N GLY A 99 -0.09 1.64 1.39
CA GLY A 99 0.68 0.65 2.14
C GLY A 99 2.19 0.77 1.96
N VAL A 100 2.93 -0.17 2.54
CA VAL A 100 4.39 -0.12 2.60
C VAL A 100 5.01 -0.76 1.35
N VAL A 101 5.90 -0.05 0.67
CA VAL A 101 6.64 -0.61 -0.48
C VAL A 101 7.65 -1.65 0.02
N VAL A 102 7.53 -2.87 -0.49
CA VAL A 102 8.45 -3.98 -0.23
C VAL A 102 9.03 -4.45 -1.57
N ILE A 103 10.35 -4.63 -1.58
CA ILE A 103 11.10 -5.14 -2.73
C ILE A 103 11.51 -6.59 -2.48
N ASN A 104 11.52 -7.41 -3.55
CA ASN A 104 11.97 -8.80 -3.52
C ASN A 104 11.32 -9.64 -2.40
N ARG A 105 10.01 -9.47 -2.20
CA ARG A 105 9.27 -10.19 -1.17
C ARG A 105 9.10 -11.65 -1.56
N ASP A 106 9.64 -12.54 -0.74
CA ASP A 106 9.50 -13.99 -0.89
C ASP A 106 8.46 -14.55 0.09
N PHE A 107 7.43 -15.22 -0.43
CA PHE A 107 6.46 -15.96 0.37
C PHE A 107 6.73 -17.47 0.44
N GLY A 108 7.83 -17.93 -0.17
CA GLY A 108 8.25 -19.33 -0.32
C GLY A 108 7.62 -20.00 -1.55
N SER A 109 8.04 -21.23 -1.85
CA SER A 109 7.48 -22.06 -2.94
C SER A 109 7.49 -21.42 -4.34
N GLY A 110 8.42 -20.49 -4.59
CA GLY A 110 8.55 -19.78 -5.87
C GLY A 110 7.69 -18.52 -5.99
N TYR A 111 6.98 -18.10 -4.93
CA TYR A 111 6.20 -16.87 -4.92
C TYR A 111 7.08 -15.66 -4.54
N LEU A 112 7.80 -15.15 -5.54
CA LEU A 112 8.63 -13.95 -5.44
C LEU A 112 7.92 -12.75 -6.07
N PHE A 113 7.87 -11.64 -5.32
CA PHE A 113 7.30 -10.37 -5.77
C PHE A 113 8.39 -9.30 -5.80
N PRO A 114 8.87 -8.89 -7.00
CA PRO A 114 9.90 -7.86 -7.12
C PRO A 114 9.46 -6.50 -6.58
N ARG A 115 8.16 -6.19 -6.70
CA ARG A 115 7.48 -5.01 -6.15
C ARG A 115 6.16 -5.43 -5.53
N LEU A 116 5.92 -4.98 -4.31
CA LEU A 116 4.71 -5.29 -3.54
C LEU A 116 4.37 -4.11 -2.62
N LEU A 117 3.08 -3.85 -2.41
CA LEU A 117 2.62 -3.07 -1.27
C LEU A 117 2.13 -4.02 -0.17
N GLU A 118 2.74 -3.99 1.01
CA GLU A 118 2.26 -4.76 2.16
C GLU A 118 1.34 -3.94 3.07
N GLU A 119 0.49 -4.66 3.80
CA GLU A 119 -0.46 -4.10 4.80
C GLU A 119 -1.30 -2.94 4.24
N THR A 120 -1.84 -3.12 3.03
CA THR A 120 -2.55 -2.05 2.34
C THR A 120 -3.94 -1.79 2.91
N THR A 121 -4.26 -0.51 3.06
CA THR A 121 -5.64 -0.03 3.18
C THR A 121 -6.21 0.19 1.79
N VAL A 122 -7.44 -0.26 1.56
CA VAL A 122 -8.15 -0.09 0.28
C VAL A 122 -9.24 0.95 0.47
N THR A 123 -9.19 2.03 -0.30
CA THR A 123 -10.28 3.00 -0.34
C THR A 123 -10.83 3.10 -1.76
N PRO A 124 -12.14 3.35 -1.95
CA PRO A 124 -12.66 3.74 -3.25
C PRO A 124 -11.91 4.98 -3.73
N ALA A 125 -11.49 5.00 -4.99
CA ALA A 125 -10.95 6.22 -5.57
C ALA A 125 -12.03 7.31 -5.58
N PRO A 126 -11.68 8.59 -5.36
CA PRO A 126 -12.61 9.68 -5.55
C PRO A 126 -13.24 9.53 -6.93
N ALA A 127 -14.58 9.50 -6.99
CA ALA A 127 -15.28 9.50 -8.28
C ALA A 127 -14.70 10.66 -9.10
N ALA A 128 -14.17 10.35 -10.29
CA ALA A 128 -13.86 11.40 -11.25
C ALA A 128 -15.13 12.26 -11.33
N SER A 129 -15.03 13.53 -10.95
CA SER A 129 -16.17 14.44 -10.85
C SER A 129 -17.06 14.22 -12.08
N PRO A 130 -18.36 13.93 -11.92
CA PRO A 130 -19.21 13.70 -13.08
C PRO A 130 -19.05 14.90 -14.01
N ALA A 131 -18.66 14.61 -15.26
CA ALA A 131 -18.58 15.64 -16.29
C ALA A 131 -19.90 16.43 -16.26
N PRO A 132 -19.86 17.77 -16.39
CA PRO A 132 -21.07 18.58 -16.29
C PRO A 132 -22.08 18.03 -17.28
N GLU A 133 -23.21 17.55 -16.75
CA GLU A 133 -24.32 17.01 -17.50
C GLU A 133 -24.81 18.12 -18.44
N VAL A 134 -24.47 18.02 -19.73
CA VAL A 134 -25.00 18.93 -20.75
C VAL A 134 -26.44 18.50 -21.00
N LYS A 135 -27.35 19.18 -20.31
CA LYS A 135 -28.80 19.04 -20.54
C LYS A 135 -29.12 19.49 -21.98
N PRO A 136 -29.93 18.73 -22.74
CA PRO A 136 -30.31 19.09 -24.11
C PRO A 136 -31.11 20.40 -24.18
#